data_AF-A0A7C8M9M1-F1
#
_entry.id   AF-A0A7C8M9M1-F1
#
_cell.length_a   1.000
_cell.length_b   1.000
_cell.length_c   1.000
_cell.angle_alpha   90.00
_cell.angle_beta   90.00
_cell.angle_gamma   90.00
#
_symmetry.space_group_name_H-M   'P 1'
#
loop_
_entity.id
_entity.type
_entity.pdbx_description
1 polymer ?
#
loop_
_entity_poly.entity_id
_entity_poly.type
_entity_poly.pdbx_seq_one_letter_code
_entity_poly.pdbx_strand_id
1 'polypeptide(L)'
;MRSHTLSDTAPLPRHMFWSFVNAHTVDEISNYPGSVRAYIFNQSMRDDKKKRPGRAEQSIAFCIYQTERYGPQNGYRLCVVHAGYYVGGREKKEGEAEDDIDKLEREIPQGHEEMVVLGEPTLYPDPQQEAQDQ
;
A
#
# COMPACT_ATOMS: atom_id res chain seq x y z
N MET A 1 -18.27 10.58 -19.84
CA MET A 1 -17.60 9.93 -18.68
C MET A 1 -16.84 8.72 -19.23
N ARG A 2 -15.51 8.67 -19.09
CA ARG A 2 -14.71 7.51 -19.53
C ARG A 2 -14.41 6.66 -18.31
N SER A 3 -14.93 5.43 -18.27
CA SER A 3 -14.53 4.42 -17.30
C SER A 3 -13.41 3.58 -17.89
N HIS A 4 -12.34 3.39 -17.14
CA HIS A 4 -11.26 2.49 -17.50
C HIS A 4 -11.37 1.25 -16.62
N THR A 5 -11.68 0.11 -17.23
CA THR A 5 -11.67 -1.19 -16.54
C THR A 5 -10.26 -1.77 -16.64
N LEU A 6 -9.69 -2.13 -15.50
CA LEU A 6 -8.36 -2.71 -15.41
C LEU A 6 -8.46 -4.23 -15.55
N SER A 7 -7.53 -4.82 -16.30
CA SER A 7 -7.39 -6.26 -16.42
C SER A 7 -5.90 -6.61 -16.53
N ASP A 8 -5.57 -7.88 -16.40
CA ASP A 8 -4.19 -8.37 -16.57
C ASP A 8 -3.61 -8.01 -17.95
N THR A 9 -4.46 -7.86 -18.97
CA THR A 9 -4.07 -7.47 -20.33
C THR A 9 -4.09 -5.96 -20.58
N ALA A 10 -4.64 -5.18 -19.64
CA ALA A 10 -4.73 -3.73 -19.71
C ALA A 10 -4.38 -3.13 -18.33
N PRO A 11 -3.09 -3.15 -17.95
CA PRO A 11 -2.64 -2.68 -16.65
C PRO A 11 -2.87 -1.18 -16.49
N LEU A 12 -2.91 -0.71 -15.24
CA LEU A 12 -3.13 0.69 -14.91
C LEU A 12 -2.06 1.56 -15.59
N PRO A 13 -2.44 2.50 -16.49
CA PRO A 13 -1.47 3.38 -17.13
C PRO A 13 -0.75 4.25 -16.12
N ARG A 14 0.55 4.53 -16.33
CA ARG A 14 1.37 5.34 -15.42
C ARG A 14 0.74 6.68 -15.03
N HIS A 15 0.03 7.34 -15.96
CA HIS A 15 -0.61 8.63 -15.70
C HIS A 15 -1.81 8.56 -14.74
N MET A 16 -2.46 7.39 -14.59
CA MET A 16 -3.50 7.21 -13.58
C MET A 16 -2.91 7.16 -12.18
N PHE A 17 -1.73 6.55 -12.01
CA PHE A 17 -0.98 6.62 -10.75
C PHE A 17 -0.73 8.07 -10.35
N TRP A 18 -0.18 8.88 -11.27
CA TRP A 18 0.01 10.32 -11.03
C TRP A 18 -1.27 11.06 -10.69
N SER A 19 -2.41 10.64 -11.23
CA SER A 19 -3.69 11.27 -10.92
C SER A 19 -4.11 11.01 -9.46
N PHE A 20 -3.89 9.81 -8.93
CA PHE A 20 -4.16 9.51 -7.52
C PHE A 20 -3.23 10.29 -6.57
N VAL A 21 -1.95 10.35 -6.91
CA VAL A 21 -0.92 11.04 -6.10
C VAL A 21 -1.11 12.55 -6.12
N ASN A 22 -1.22 13.16 -7.30
CA ASN A 22 -1.35 14.62 -7.43
C ASN A 22 -2.70 15.13 -6.95
N ALA A 23 -3.73 14.29 -6.93
CA ALA A 23 -5.00 14.65 -6.33
C ALA A 23 -4.96 14.61 -4.79
N HIS A 24 -3.83 14.23 -4.16
CA HIS A 24 -3.67 14.01 -2.73
C HIS A 24 -4.80 13.12 -2.16
N THR A 25 -5.24 12.14 -2.94
CA THR A 25 -6.35 11.26 -2.57
C THR A 25 -5.97 10.18 -1.56
N VAL A 26 -4.69 10.16 -1.17
CA VAL A 26 -4.05 9.18 -0.32
C VAL A 26 -3.12 9.90 0.65
N ASP A 27 -3.02 9.39 1.87
CA ASP A 27 -2.17 9.97 2.90
C ASP A 27 -0.68 9.89 2.52
N GLU A 28 0.10 10.85 2.99
CA GLU A 28 1.55 10.95 2.74
C GLU A 28 2.32 10.75 4.05
N ILE A 29 3.29 9.84 4.03
CA ILE A 29 4.17 9.57 5.17
C ILE A 29 5.64 9.55 4.75
N SER A 30 6.53 9.83 5.69
CA SER A 30 7.96 9.70 5.46
C SER A 30 8.42 8.23 5.52
N ASN A 31 9.53 7.93 4.86
CA ASN A 31 10.22 6.64 5.00
C ASN A 31 11.11 6.54 6.26
N TYR A 32 10.83 7.32 7.30
CA TYR A 32 11.62 7.26 8.54
C TYR A 32 11.47 5.85 9.17
N PRO A 33 12.54 5.27 9.74
CA PRO A 33 12.48 3.93 10.31
C PRO A 33 11.34 3.74 11.33
N GLY A 34 10.51 2.73 11.11
CA GLY A 34 9.32 2.41 11.90
C GLY A 34 8.06 3.22 11.56
N SER A 35 8.16 4.30 10.79
CA SER A 35 6.99 5.13 10.44
C SER A 35 6.00 4.39 9.55
N VAL A 36 6.48 3.58 8.61
CA VAL A 36 5.62 2.84 7.68
C VAL A 36 4.88 1.74 8.42
N ARG A 37 5.58 0.96 9.25
CA ARG A 37 4.94 -0.09 10.07
C ARG A 37 3.90 0.48 11.01
N ALA A 38 4.22 1.55 11.73
CA ALA A 38 3.30 2.20 12.64
C ALA A 38 2.07 2.74 11.91
N TYR A 39 2.26 3.32 10.72
CA TYR A 39 1.16 3.80 9.88
C TYR A 39 0.24 2.65 9.44
N ILE A 40 0.79 1.60 8.84
CA ILE A 40 0.00 0.43 8.39
C ILE A 40 -0.74 -0.16 9.58
N PHE A 41 -0.08 -0.36 10.72
CA PHE A 41 -0.69 -0.93 11.90
C PHE A 41 -1.84 -0.09 12.44
N ASN A 42 -1.73 1.23 12.46
CA ASN A 42 -2.79 2.10 12.98
C ASN A 42 -3.96 2.25 12.00
N GLN A 43 -3.68 2.28 10.69
CA GLN A 43 -4.70 2.57 9.68
C GLN A 43 -5.39 1.32 9.14
N SER A 44 -4.70 0.17 9.10
CA SER A 44 -5.29 -1.07 8.58
C SER A 44 -5.98 -1.93 9.64
N MET A 45 -5.78 -1.65 10.93
CA MET A 45 -6.40 -2.37 12.05
C MET A 45 -7.56 -1.55 12.61
N ARG A 46 -8.79 -2.08 12.62
CA ARG A 46 -9.99 -1.39 13.14
C ARG A 46 -10.39 -1.85 14.53
N ASP A 47 -10.07 -3.08 14.95
CA ASP A 47 -10.45 -3.61 16.25
C ASP A 47 -9.27 -3.69 17.24
N ASP A 48 -9.19 -2.72 18.15
CA ASP A 48 -8.20 -2.67 19.22
C ASP A 48 -8.27 -3.87 20.18
N LYS A 49 -9.45 -4.51 20.28
CA LYS A 49 -9.74 -5.59 21.23
C LYS A 49 -9.54 -6.98 20.64
N LYS A 50 -9.49 -7.09 19.31
CA LYS A 50 -9.26 -8.33 18.57
C LYS A 50 -8.15 -8.16 17.55
N LYS A 51 -7.01 -7.60 17.98
CA LYS A 51 -5.75 -7.66 17.24
C LYS A 51 -5.32 -9.13 17.10
N ARG A 52 -6.01 -9.86 16.22
CA ARG A 52 -5.54 -11.07 15.59
C ARG A 52 -4.11 -10.78 15.18
N PRO A 53 -3.17 -11.69 15.45
CA PRO A 53 -1.74 -11.41 15.41
C PRO A 53 -1.40 -10.58 14.17
N GLY A 54 -1.24 -9.28 14.36
CA GLY A 54 -0.79 -8.32 13.37
C GLY A 54 -1.36 -8.32 11.96
N ARG A 55 -2.62 -8.71 11.68
CA ARG A 55 -3.11 -8.74 10.28
C ARG A 55 -4.00 -7.58 9.92
N ALA A 56 -3.71 -6.91 8.81
CA ALA A 56 -4.53 -5.85 8.24
C ALA A 56 -6.00 -6.31 8.10
N GLU A 57 -6.95 -5.57 8.66
CA GLU A 57 -8.39 -5.88 8.61
C GLU A 57 -9.08 -5.21 7.43
N GLN A 58 -8.50 -4.12 6.94
CA GLN A 58 -8.95 -3.40 5.75
C GLN A 58 -7.78 -3.11 4.83
N SER A 59 -8.08 -3.01 3.53
CA SER A 59 -7.11 -2.53 2.55
C SER A 59 -6.90 -1.03 2.72
N ILE A 60 -5.65 -0.58 2.64
CA ILE A 60 -5.28 0.84 2.70
C ILE A 60 -4.34 1.19 1.54
N ALA A 61 -4.34 2.45 1.14
CA ALA A 61 -3.38 2.99 0.17
C ALA A 61 -2.78 4.28 0.71
N PHE A 62 -1.48 4.45 0.55
CA PHE A 62 -0.74 5.62 1.03
C PHE A 62 0.55 5.82 0.24
N CYS A 63 1.12 7.01 0.38
CA CYS A 63 2.34 7.44 -0.28
C CYS A 63 3.49 7.47 0.72
N ILE A 64 4.67 7.03 0.28
CA ILE A 64 5.92 7.23 1.00
C ILE A 64 6.77 8.23 0.23
N TYR A 65 7.23 9.26 0.93
CA TYR A 65 8.24 10.19 0.45
C TYR A 65 9.56 10.04 1.22
N GLN A 66 10.65 10.42 0.57
CA GLN A 66 11.98 10.42 1.18
C GLN A 66 12.06 11.47 2.30
N THR A 67 12.39 11.04 3.51
CA THR A 67 12.62 11.92 4.68
C THR A 67 13.71 12.95 4.34
N GLU A 68 13.57 14.17 4.88
CA GLU A 68 14.51 15.30 4.70
C GLU A 68 14.53 15.97 3.31
N ARG A 69 13.70 15.52 2.36
CA ARG A 69 13.58 16.17 1.07
C ARG A 69 12.11 16.46 0.75
N TYR A 70 11.81 17.69 0.37
CA TYR A 70 10.49 18.12 -0.11
C TYR A 70 10.59 18.59 -1.56
N GLY A 71 9.67 18.14 -2.42
CA GLY A 71 9.55 18.61 -3.79
C GLY A 71 9.42 17.53 -4.88
N PRO A 72 9.03 17.94 -6.11
CA PRO A 72 8.67 17.05 -7.22
C PRO A 72 9.84 16.26 -7.83
N GLN A 73 11.07 16.49 -7.36
CA GLN A 73 12.23 15.73 -7.80
C GLN A 73 12.51 14.51 -6.90
N ASN A 74 11.79 14.35 -5.79
CA ASN A 74 12.05 13.27 -4.86
C ASN A 74 11.53 11.94 -5.38
N GLY A 75 12.19 10.86 -4.95
CA GLY A 75 11.68 9.52 -5.13
C GLY A 75 10.34 9.36 -4.41
N TYR A 76 9.44 8.60 -5.02
CA TYR A 76 8.07 8.40 -4.57
C TYR A 76 7.67 6.92 -4.63
N ARG A 77 6.98 6.43 -3.60
CA ARG A 77 6.50 5.05 -3.51
C ARG A 77 5.02 5.01 -3.12
N LEU A 78 4.15 4.55 -4.03
CA LEU A 78 2.74 4.27 -3.72
C LEU A 78 2.63 2.88 -3.12
N CYS A 79 2.09 2.78 -1.92
CA CYS A 79 1.86 1.51 -1.24
C CYS A 79 0.38 1.17 -1.23
N VAL A 80 0.05 -0.06 -1.60
CA VAL A 80 -1.27 -0.67 -1.42
C VAL A 80 -1.08 -1.87 -0.49
N VAL A 81 -1.77 -1.86 0.64
CA VAL A 81 -1.77 -2.99 1.59
C VAL A 81 -3.14 -3.60 1.56
N HIS A 82 -3.23 -4.87 1.20
CA HIS A 82 -4.49 -5.59 1.16
C HIS A 82 -4.87 -6.14 2.53
N ALA A 83 -6.18 -6.21 2.77
CA ALA A 83 -6.74 -6.90 3.92
C ALA A 83 -6.20 -8.35 3.99
N GLY A 84 -5.85 -8.79 5.18
CA GLY A 84 -5.26 -10.10 5.47
C GLY A 84 -3.72 -10.11 5.49
N TYR A 85 -3.04 -9.07 5.01
CA TYR A 85 -1.58 -8.97 5.06
C TYR A 85 -1.06 -8.97 6.51
N TYR A 86 0.03 -9.69 6.78
CA TYR A 86 0.62 -9.81 8.10
C TYR A 86 1.68 -8.72 8.35
N VAL A 87 1.33 -7.79 9.22
CA VAL A 87 2.11 -6.64 9.70
C VAL A 87 2.89 -6.98 10.98
N GLY A 88 2.39 -7.93 11.76
CA GLY A 88 2.96 -8.31 13.05
C GLY A 88 2.63 -7.30 14.17
N GLY A 89 3.61 -6.54 14.63
CA GLY A 89 3.44 -5.52 15.67
C GLY A 89 3.31 -4.11 15.13
N ARG A 90 2.95 -3.16 16.00
CA ARG A 90 3.09 -1.72 15.71
C ARG A 90 4.55 -1.35 15.49
N GLU A 91 5.41 -1.98 16.28
CA GLU A 91 6.86 -1.81 16.26
C GLU A 91 7.49 -3.18 16.00
N LYS A 92 8.64 -3.14 15.35
CA LYS A 92 9.47 -4.33 15.15
C LYS A 92 10.22 -4.63 16.45
N LYS A 93 10.27 -5.90 16.86
CA LYS A 93 11.02 -6.29 18.05
C LYS A 93 12.51 -6.37 17.74
N GLU A 94 13.32 -6.06 18.74
CA GLU A 94 14.77 -6.21 18.64
C GLU A 94 15.14 -7.66 18.31
N GLY A 95 15.97 -7.83 17.27
CA GLY A 95 16.41 -9.15 16.78
C GLY A 95 15.49 -9.81 15.74
N GLU A 96 14.35 -9.21 15.37
CA GLU A 96 13.53 -9.72 14.26
C GLU A 96 14.23 -9.49 12.90
N ALA A 97 14.14 -10.48 12.00
CA ALA A 97 14.69 -10.40 10.65
C ALA A 97 14.01 -9.30 9.83
N GLU A 98 14.70 -8.76 8.82
CA GLU A 98 14.12 -7.78 7.88
C GLU A 98 12.90 -8.39 7.15
N ASP A 99 11.80 -7.64 7.11
CA ASP A 99 10.59 -8.01 6.37
C ASP A 99 10.26 -7.03 5.23
N ASP A 100 9.15 -7.26 4.54
CA ASP A 100 8.79 -6.44 3.38
C ASP A 100 8.43 -5.00 3.75
N ILE A 101 7.97 -4.73 4.98
CA ILE A 101 7.69 -3.35 5.44
C ILE A 101 9.00 -2.59 5.63
N ASP A 102 10.02 -3.23 6.19
CA ASP A 102 11.33 -2.60 6.38
C ASP A 102 11.96 -2.18 5.04
N LYS A 103 11.70 -2.95 3.97
CA LYS A 103 12.11 -2.58 2.60
C LYS A 103 11.42 -1.31 2.10
N LEU A 104 10.19 -1.04 2.54
CA LEU A 104 9.47 0.20 2.20
C LEU A 104 10.04 1.44 2.90
N GLU A 105 10.88 1.28 3.92
CA GLU A 105 11.55 2.38 4.62
C GLU A 105 12.92 2.70 4.00
N ARG A 106 13.38 1.89 3.04
CA ARG A 106 14.63 2.15 2.33
C ARG A 106 14.55 3.43 1.49
N GLU A 107 15.72 4.01 1.23
CA GLU A 107 15.87 5.20 0.41
C GLU A 107 15.21 5.03 -0.96
N ILE A 108 14.49 6.06 -1.39
CA ILE A 108 13.89 6.13 -2.72
C ILE A 108 14.77 7.04 -3.58
N PRO A 109 15.42 6.51 -4.65
CA PRO A 109 16.30 7.32 -5.48
C PRO A 109 15.57 8.53 -6.07
N GLN A 110 16.30 9.62 -6.29
CA GLN A 110 15.74 10.84 -6.85
C GLN A 110 15.10 10.58 -8.23
N GLY A 111 13.85 11.04 -8.42
CA GLY A 111 13.09 10.85 -9.65
C GLY A 111 12.59 9.41 -9.89
N HIS A 112 12.77 8.49 -8.94
CA HIS A 112 12.17 7.15 -9.02
C HIS A 112 10.72 7.16 -8.55
N GLU A 113 9.90 6.39 -9.25
CA GLU A 113 8.50 6.16 -8.92
C GLU A 113 8.25 4.66 -8.90
N GLU A 114 7.68 4.15 -7.81
CA GLU A 114 7.34 2.74 -7.73
C GLU A 114 6.01 2.51 -7.01
N MET A 115 5.38 1.39 -7.35
CA MET A 115 4.19 0.90 -6.67
C MET A 115 4.56 -0.40 -5.97
N VAL A 116 4.20 -0.52 -4.70
CA VAL A 116 4.35 -1.75 -3.94
C VAL A 116 2.99 -2.21 -3.46
N VAL A 117 2.70 -3.49 -3.70
CA VAL A 117 1.47 -4.15 -3.25
C VAL A 117 1.86 -5.19 -2.21
N LEU A 118 1.27 -5.09 -1.03
CA LEU A 118 1.46 -6.03 0.07
C LEU A 118 0.19 -6.87 0.28
N GLY A 119 0.32 -8.19 0.19
CA GLY A 119 -0.79 -9.12 0.30
C GLY A 119 -1.53 -9.33 -1.02
N GLU A 120 -2.58 -10.16 -0.95
CA GLU A 120 -3.37 -10.56 -2.13
C GLU A 120 -4.66 -9.74 -2.21
N PRO A 121 -5.05 -9.28 -3.40
CA PRO A 121 -6.34 -8.61 -3.58
C PRO A 121 -7.48 -9.59 -3.32
N THR A 122 -8.52 -9.11 -2.64
CA THR A 122 -9.81 -9.82 -2.63
C THR A 122 -10.46 -9.64 -4.00
N LEU A 123 -10.37 -10.66 -4.85
CA LEU A 123 -11.05 -10.67 -6.13
C LEU A 123 -12.52 -11.00 -5.90
N TYR A 124 -13.41 -10.08 -6.27
CA TYR A 124 -14.82 -10.42 -6.37
C TYR A 124 -15.03 -11.20 -7.67
N PRO A 125 -15.78 -12.31 -7.66
CA PRO A 125 -16.10 -13.04 -8.88
C PRO A 125 -16.79 -12.10 -9.87
N ASP A 126 -16.44 -12.24 -11.15
CA ASP A 126 -17.10 -11.47 -12.20
C ASP A 126 -18.59 -11.84 -12.21
N PRO A 127 -19.52 -10.88 -12.10
CA PRO A 127 -20.95 -11.16 -12.14
C PRO A 127 -21.39 -11.91 -13.42
N GLN A 128 -20.55 -11.97 -14.45
CA GLN A 128 -20.80 -12.72 -15.68
C GLN A 128 -20.51 -14.24 -15.57
N GLN A 129 -19.74 -14.70 -14.58
CA GLN A 129 -19.46 -16.14 -14.38
C GLN A 129 -20.58 -16.87 -13.63
N GLU A 130 -21.34 -16.20 -12.76
CA GLU A 130 -22.46 -16.82 -12.04
C GLU A 130 -23.64 -17.22 -12.94
N ALA A 131 -23.73 -16.64 -14.15
CA ALA A 131 -24.80 -16.93 -15.10
C ALA A 131 -24.56 -18.18 -15.97
N GLN A 132 -23.37 -18.80 -15.91
CA GLN A 132 -23.03 -19.99 -16.70
C GLN A 132 -23.08 -21.30 -15.91
N ASP A 133 -23.18 -21.22 -14.57
CA ASP A 133 -23.26 -22.37 -13.67
C ASP A 133 -24.68 -22.61 -13.09
N GLN A 134 -25.72 -21.99 -13.68
CA GLN A 134 -27.14 -22.23 -13.35
C GLN A 134 -27.91 -22.85 -14.52
#